data_AF-A0A228IIL6-F1
#
_entry.id   AF-A0A228IIL6-F1
#
_cell.length_a   1.000
_cell.length_b   1.000
_cell.length_c   1.000
_cell.angle_alpha   90.00
_cell.angle_beta   90.00
_cell.angle_gamma   90.00
#
_symmetry.space_group_name_H-M   'P 1'
#
loop_
_entity.id
_entity.type
_entity.pdbx_description
1 polymer ?
#
loop_
_entity_poly.entity_id
_entity_poly.type
_entity_poly.pdbx_seq_one_letter_code
_entity_poly.pdbx_strand_id
1 'polypeptide(L)'
;MTTDHRDTEPLSTRVDEVVSERAGPPAGTPRLPAVLLWVSGFPLWGLLAAAVICVSRIDRDLSVIVFMGALIFLSEVGIALYAVVAVVLLAYAVSRKPWRAPRFAWAFWLQVLLLVLAIALIATFKIDDYQRHHPDPREAARGQQINDDNARMTAALRTDDAVAFRQAFADCADDCDRATWVSEAVRKTAPRSLAVTLEGVRHASEVRLGGSELQTFCKDGVAYVMPPDIALRVGFRNVPAITAQFLPLWGPDERSAALQGAVMSGSIALMNQLVALGVDPQHLQGDSRFESLYASAAAGAAIASVDWLANAGVTLHAAEDVDEVWAWFAEWTDANLPEIARKGAEAWLVASAKIPMDGAAAQNRIAPLERAVYVGTPVLVQVLLQHGYRVADLAPEYRARFDAMQDPIHHPHKPVPDSVCDDDAN
;
A
#
# COMPACT_ATOMS: atom_id res chain seq x y z
N MET A 1 2.46 -102.02 -39.13
CA MET A 1 1.90 -102.07 -40.50
C MET A 1 0.82 -100.98 -40.57
N THR A 2 1.13 -99.78 -41.08
CA THR A 2 1.25 -99.37 -42.51
C THR A 2 -0.14 -99.19 -43.17
N THR A 3 -0.64 -97.95 -43.32
CA THR A 3 -0.61 -97.06 -44.55
C THR A 3 -1.83 -97.31 -45.48
N ASP A 4 -2.39 -96.39 -46.29
CA ASP A 4 -2.09 -94.97 -46.59
C ASP A 4 -3.30 -94.17 -47.18
N HIS A 5 -3.06 -92.88 -47.43
CA HIS A 5 -3.75 -91.79 -48.17
C HIS A 5 -4.71 -92.05 -49.35
N ARG A 6 -5.67 -91.11 -49.56
CA ARG A 6 -5.66 -90.14 -50.70
C ARG A 6 -6.63 -88.95 -50.60
N ASP A 7 -6.29 -87.87 -51.31
CA ASP A 7 -6.91 -86.52 -51.42
C ASP A 7 -8.23 -86.51 -52.27
N THR A 8 -9.04 -85.44 -52.46
CA THR A 8 -8.76 -83.98 -52.67
C THR A 8 -10.02 -83.09 -52.50
N GLU A 9 -9.84 -81.75 -52.39
CA GLU A 9 -10.79 -80.62 -52.15
C GLU A 9 -11.43 -79.97 -53.43
N PRO A 10 -12.19 -78.83 -53.40
CA PRO A 10 -13.24 -78.29 -52.46
C PRO A 10 -14.44 -77.57 -53.18
N LEU A 11 -15.39 -76.97 -52.43
CA LEU A 11 -16.36 -75.94 -52.90
C LEU A 11 -16.91 -75.06 -51.73
N SER A 12 -17.36 -73.83 -51.99
CA SER A 12 -17.80 -72.87 -50.95
C SER A 12 -18.98 -71.95 -51.35
N THR A 13 -19.77 -71.53 -50.36
CA THR A 13 -21.04 -70.74 -50.37
C THR A 13 -21.14 -69.96 -49.03
N ARG A 14 -22.06 -69.05 -48.71
CA ARG A 14 -22.96 -68.03 -49.31
C ARG A 14 -23.78 -67.45 -48.11
N VAL A 15 -24.37 -66.26 -48.22
CA VAL A 15 -25.21 -65.54 -47.21
C VAL A 15 -26.67 -66.12 -47.19
N ASP A 16 -27.56 -66.04 -46.18
CA ASP A 16 -28.35 -64.87 -45.66
C ASP A 16 -29.44 -65.25 -44.57
N GLU A 17 -30.19 -64.25 -44.05
CA GLU A 17 -31.52 -64.27 -43.34
C GLU A 17 -31.71 -64.70 -41.84
N VAL A 18 -32.77 -64.33 -41.06
CA VAL A 18 -33.52 -63.04 -40.78
C VAL A 18 -34.63 -63.19 -39.67
N VAL A 19 -34.76 -62.21 -38.73
CA VAL A 19 -35.95 -61.71 -37.93
C VAL A 19 -36.77 -62.68 -37.01
N SER A 20 -37.10 -62.39 -35.73
CA SER A 20 -38.13 -61.43 -35.18
C SER A 20 -38.13 -61.38 -33.61
N GLU A 21 -38.90 -60.57 -32.82
CA GLU A 21 -39.89 -59.49 -33.09
C GLU A 21 -39.89 -58.31 -32.06
N ARG A 22 -40.73 -58.29 -30.99
CA ARG A 22 -41.13 -57.10 -30.18
C ARG A 22 -41.13 -57.24 -28.64
N ALA A 23 -40.75 -56.16 -27.95
CA ALA A 23 -41.36 -55.67 -26.70
C ALA A 23 -41.15 -54.14 -26.56
N GLY A 24 -42.14 -53.39 -26.05
CA GLY A 24 -42.08 -51.92 -25.92
C GLY A 24 -41.44 -51.42 -24.60
N PRO A 25 -40.86 -50.20 -24.56
CA PRO A 25 -40.16 -49.70 -23.37
C PRO A 25 -41.08 -48.96 -22.38
N PRO A 26 -40.93 -49.17 -21.06
CA PRO A 26 -41.53 -48.32 -20.04
C PRO A 26 -40.68 -47.05 -19.77
N ALA A 27 -41.25 -46.14 -18.97
CA ALA A 27 -40.78 -44.78 -18.79
C ALA A 27 -39.33 -44.60 -18.28
N GLY A 28 -38.57 -43.75 -18.99
CA GLY A 28 -37.97 -42.56 -18.36
C GLY A 28 -37.02 -42.75 -17.17
N THR A 29 -36.00 -43.60 -17.27
CA THR A 29 -34.80 -43.39 -16.44
C THR A 29 -34.13 -42.06 -16.82
N PRO A 30 -33.79 -41.17 -15.86
CA PRO A 30 -33.00 -39.99 -16.17
C PRO A 30 -31.66 -40.44 -16.75
N ARG A 31 -31.24 -39.82 -17.85
CA ARG A 31 -30.05 -40.23 -18.60
C ARG A 31 -28.79 -39.98 -17.75
N LEU A 32 -28.39 -40.99 -16.97
CA LEU A 32 -27.17 -41.05 -16.14
C LEU A 32 -25.96 -40.31 -16.75
N PRO A 33 -25.62 -40.46 -18.05
CA PRO A 33 -24.49 -39.76 -18.66
C PRO A 33 -24.63 -38.23 -18.76
N ALA A 34 -25.85 -37.69 -18.83
CA ALA A 34 -26.07 -36.24 -18.81
C ALA A 34 -25.96 -35.67 -17.38
N VAL A 35 -26.38 -36.45 -16.37
CA VAL A 35 -26.22 -36.11 -14.95
C VAL A 35 -24.75 -36.07 -14.57
N LEU A 36 -23.95 -37.05 -15.01
CA LEU A 36 -22.50 -37.09 -14.73
C LEU A 36 -21.76 -35.83 -15.25
N LEU A 37 -22.05 -35.37 -16.46
CA LEU A 37 -21.46 -34.15 -17.04
C LEU A 37 -21.91 -32.87 -16.31
N TRP A 38 -23.13 -32.85 -15.76
CA TRP A 38 -23.64 -31.73 -14.97
C TRP A 38 -22.99 -31.68 -13.58
N VAL A 39 -22.87 -32.83 -12.91
CA VAL A 39 -22.26 -32.95 -11.58
C VAL A 39 -20.76 -32.66 -11.62
N SER A 40 -20.02 -33.09 -12.66
CA SER A 40 -18.63 -32.69 -12.86
C SER A 40 -18.47 -31.20 -13.19
N GLY A 41 -19.48 -30.60 -13.81
CA GLY A 41 -19.48 -29.20 -14.19
C GLY A 41 -19.69 -28.24 -13.01
N PHE A 42 -20.55 -28.58 -12.06
CA PHE A 42 -20.98 -27.65 -10.99
C PHE A 42 -19.83 -26.92 -10.26
N PRO A 43 -18.76 -27.60 -9.77
CA PRO A 43 -17.63 -26.90 -9.14
C PRO A 43 -16.77 -26.09 -10.12
N LEU A 44 -16.60 -26.55 -11.37
CA LEU A 44 -15.82 -25.85 -12.41
C LEU A 44 -16.55 -24.59 -12.92
N TRP A 45 -17.88 -24.63 -13.02
CA TRP A 45 -18.69 -23.45 -13.35
C TRP A 45 -18.76 -22.46 -12.17
N GLY A 46 -18.73 -22.94 -10.93
CA GLY A 46 -18.59 -22.10 -9.73
C GLY A 46 -17.30 -21.28 -9.74
N LEU A 47 -16.16 -21.91 -10.09
CA LEU A 47 -14.90 -21.21 -10.33
C LEU A 47 -15.01 -20.14 -11.43
N LEU A 48 -15.58 -20.51 -12.58
CA LEU A 48 -15.73 -19.59 -13.70
C LEU A 48 -16.60 -18.38 -13.31
N ALA A 49 -17.69 -18.61 -12.58
CA ALA A 49 -18.56 -17.55 -12.07
C ALA A 49 -17.81 -16.64 -11.09
N ALA A 50 -17.06 -17.20 -10.13
CA ALA A 50 -16.24 -16.42 -9.19
C ALA A 50 -15.18 -15.57 -9.93
N ALA A 51 -14.47 -16.14 -10.90
CA ALA A 51 -13.49 -15.44 -11.71
C ALA A 51 -14.12 -14.32 -12.56
N VAL A 52 -15.29 -14.56 -13.16
CA VAL A 52 -16.04 -13.54 -13.92
C VAL A 52 -16.50 -12.40 -13.01
N ILE A 53 -17.02 -12.71 -11.82
CA ILE A 53 -17.44 -11.71 -10.81
C ILE A 53 -16.25 -10.83 -10.40
N CYS A 54 -15.06 -11.40 -10.22
CA CYS A 54 -13.84 -10.65 -9.89
C CYS A 54 -13.40 -9.70 -11.02
N VAL A 55 -13.68 -10.03 -12.28
CA VAL A 55 -13.40 -9.16 -13.44
C VAL A 55 -14.51 -8.11 -13.64
N SER A 56 -15.75 -8.41 -13.24
CA SER A 56 -16.92 -7.54 -13.46
C SER A 56 -17.19 -6.56 -12.31
N ARG A 57 -16.28 -5.62 -12.08
CA ARG A 57 -16.49 -4.31 -11.41
C ARG A 57 -17.55 -4.26 -10.28
N ILE A 58 -17.34 -4.98 -9.19
CA ILE A 58 -17.94 -4.69 -7.88
C ILE A 58 -16.79 -4.75 -6.85
N ASP A 59 -16.73 -3.75 -5.96
CA ASP A 59 -15.65 -3.40 -5.02
C ASP A 59 -14.41 -4.31 -4.96
N ARG A 60 -13.23 -3.70 -5.17
CA ARG A 60 -11.92 -4.37 -5.14
C ARG A 60 -11.71 -5.19 -3.87
N ASP A 61 -12.12 -4.67 -2.72
CA ASP A 61 -11.82 -5.30 -1.44
C ASP A 61 -12.70 -6.53 -1.21
N LEU A 62 -14.00 -6.47 -1.51
CA LEU A 62 -14.91 -7.61 -1.40
C LEU A 62 -14.56 -8.70 -2.42
N SER A 63 -14.24 -8.31 -3.66
CA SER A 63 -13.84 -9.26 -4.70
C SER A 63 -12.51 -9.95 -4.38
N VAL A 64 -11.52 -9.23 -3.84
CA VAL A 64 -10.26 -9.83 -3.34
C VAL A 64 -10.51 -10.77 -2.15
N ILE A 65 -11.37 -10.41 -1.18
CA ILE A 65 -11.70 -11.27 -0.04
C ILE A 65 -12.41 -12.56 -0.48
N VAL A 66 -13.39 -12.47 -1.40
CA VAL A 66 -14.09 -13.64 -1.94
C VAL A 66 -13.16 -14.51 -2.80
N PHE A 67 -12.25 -13.89 -3.57
CA PHE A 67 -11.25 -14.61 -4.35
C PHE A 67 -10.23 -15.33 -3.46
N MET A 68 -9.68 -14.65 -2.45
CA MET A 68 -8.79 -15.23 -1.43
C MET A 68 -9.48 -16.36 -0.66
N GLY A 69 -10.72 -16.16 -0.20
CA GLY A 69 -11.50 -17.19 0.49
C GLY A 69 -11.78 -18.41 -0.40
N ALA A 70 -12.09 -18.19 -1.69
CA ALA A 70 -12.21 -19.27 -2.66
C ALA A 70 -10.88 -20.00 -2.88
N LEU A 71 -9.76 -19.29 -3.02
CA LEU A 71 -8.42 -19.87 -3.18
C LEU A 71 -7.99 -20.70 -1.97
N ILE A 72 -8.27 -20.24 -0.75
CA ILE A 72 -8.02 -20.99 0.49
C ILE A 72 -8.88 -22.26 0.53
N PHE A 73 -10.17 -22.15 0.23
CA PHE A 73 -11.07 -23.32 0.15
C PHE A 73 -10.63 -24.33 -0.94
N LEU A 74 -10.10 -23.83 -2.07
CA LEU A 74 -9.54 -24.63 -3.15
C LEU A 74 -8.23 -25.32 -2.79
N SER A 75 -7.40 -24.74 -1.91
CA SER A 75 -6.12 -25.34 -1.53
C SER A 75 -6.28 -26.53 -0.58
N GLU A 76 -7.27 -26.49 0.33
CA GLU A 76 -7.54 -27.60 1.26
C GLU A 76 -8.53 -28.64 0.73
N VAL A 77 -9.67 -28.22 0.17
CA VAL A 77 -10.75 -29.14 -0.27
C VAL A 77 -10.63 -29.48 -1.76
N GLY A 78 -10.02 -28.58 -2.55
CA GLY A 78 -9.99 -28.68 -4.01
C GLY A 78 -9.25 -29.91 -4.54
N ILE A 79 -8.12 -30.33 -3.94
CA ILE A 79 -7.34 -31.47 -4.46
C ILE A 79 -8.20 -32.75 -4.53
N ALA A 80 -8.94 -33.06 -3.45
CA ALA A 80 -9.84 -34.21 -3.42
C ALA A 80 -11.02 -34.05 -4.39
N LEU A 81 -11.60 -32.83 -4.46
CA LEU A 81 -12.72 -32.53 -5.35
C LEU A 81 -12.34 -32.64 -6.84
N TYR A 82 -11.17 -32.12 -7.24
CA TYR A 82 -10.67 -32.20 -8.61
C TYR A 82 -10.26 -33.61 -9.01
N ALA A 83 -9.73 -34.42 -8.07
CA ALA A 83 -9.50 -35.84 -8.32
C ALA A 83 -10.82 -36.58 -8.63
N VAL A 84 -11.90 -36.32 -7.86
CA VAL A 84 -13.23 -36.89 -8.14
C VAL A 84 -13.79 -36.39 -9.48
N VAL A 85 -13.68 -35.09 -9.78
CA VAL A 85 -14.11 -34.52 -11.07
C VAL A 85 -13.34 -35.13 -12.24
N ALA A 86 -12.03 -35.35 -12.11
CA ALA A 86 -11.19 -36.00 -13.12
C ALA A 86 -11.62 -37.46 -13.36
N VAL A 87 -11.89 -38.23 -12.30
CA VAL A 87 -12.39 -39.61 -12.40
C VAL A 87 -13.76 -39.67 -13.08
N VAL A 88 -14.67 -38.75 -12.75
CA VAL A 88 -15.99 -38.65 -13.40
C VAL A 88 -15.87 -38.27 -14.88
N LEU A 89 -14.99 -37.33 -15.23
CA LEU A 89 -14.71 -36.97 -16.63
C LEU A 89 -14.08 -38.12 -17.42
N LEU A 90 -13.17 -38.89 -16.82
CA LEU A 90 -12.60 -40.11 -17.43
C LEU A 90 -13.66 -41.19 -17.65
N ALA A 91 -14.52 -41.45 -16.67
CA ALA A 91 -15.63 -42.39 -16.79
C ALA A 91 -16.63 -41.97 -17.89
N TYR A 92 -16.91 -40.66 -18.01
CA TYR A 92 -17.68 -40.10 -19.11
C TYR A 92 -16.98 -40.29 -20.47
N ALA A 93 -15.68 -39.99 -20.56
CA ALA A 93 -14.90 -40.12 -21.79
C ALA A 93 -14.87 -41.57 -22.32
N VAL A 94 -14.61 -42.55 -21.44
CA VAL A 94 -14.58 -43.98 -21.77
C VAL A 94 -15.97 -44.47 -22.22
N SER A 95 -17.03 -44.10 -21.50
CA SER A 95 -18.38 -44.58 -21.77
C SER A 95 -19.05 -43.94 -23.00
N ARG A 96 -18.76 -42.67 -23.29
CA ARG A 96 -19.42 -41.91 -24.37
C ARG A 96 -18.56 -41.63 -25.59
N LYS A 97 -17.23 -41.78 -25.53
CA LYS A 97 -16.29 -41.49 -26.62
C LYS A 97 -16.62 -40.13 -27.29
N PRO A 98 -16.60 -39.00 -26.53
CA PRO A 98 -17.17 -37.72 -26.96
C PRO A 98 -16.62 -37.18 -28.29
N TRP A 99 -15.40 -37.57 -28.66
CA TRP A 99 -14.77 -37.36 -29.98
C TRP A 99 -15.52 -37.98 -31.18
N ARG A 100 -16.59 -38.78 -30.96
CA ARG A 100 -17.46 -39.33 -32.03
C ARG A 100 -18.82 -38.63 -32.15
N ALA A 101 -19.15 -37.66 -31.31
CA ALA A 101 -20.47 -37.00 -31.28
C ALA A 101 -20.35 -35.46 -31.20
N PRO A 102 -20.46 -34.72 -32.32
CA PRO A 102 -20.05 -33.32 -32.38
C PRO A 102 -20.87 -32.38 -31.46
N ARG A 103 -22.12 -32.70 -31.15
CA ARG A 103 -23.00 -31.87 -30.30
C ARG A 103 -22.63 -31.82 -28.82
N PHE A 104 -21.80 -32.74 -28.32
CA PHE A 104 -21.40 -32.79 -26.89
C PHE A 104 -19.89 -32.68 -26.66
N ALA A 105 -19.07 -32.71 -27.72
CA ALA A 105 -17.62 -32.60 -27.60
C ALA A 105 -17.16 -31.26 -26.98
N TRP A 106 -17.81 -30.15 -27.34
CA TRP A 106 -17.41 -28.80 -26.89
C TRP A 106 -17.48 -28.62 -25.36
N ALA A 107 -18.60 -29.00 -24.74
CA ALA A 107 -18.78 -28.88 -23.29
C ALA A 107 -17.79 -29.77 -22.50
N PHE A 108 -17.49 -30.96 -23.01
CA PHE A 108 -16.48 -31.85 -22.45
C PHE A 108 -15.07 -31.24 -22.53
N TRP A 109 -14.67 -30.72 -23.70
CA TRP A 109 -13.35 -30.08 -23.86
C TRP A 109 -13.20 -28.82 -23.00
N LEU A 110 -14.27 -28.04 -22.82
CA LEU A 110 -14.28 -26.89 -21.92
C LEU A 110 -14.08 -27.32 -20.45
N GLN A 111 -14.76 -28.39 -19.99
CA GLN A 111 -14.55 -28.93 -18.65
C GLN A 111 -13.14 -29.48 -18.43
N VAL A 112 -12.56 -30.15 -19.43
CA VAL A 112 -11.16 -30.60 -19.40
C VAL A 112 -10.20 -29.41 -19.29
N LEU A 113 -10.40 -28.35 -20.07
CA LEU A 113 -9.57 -27.14 -20.02
C LEU A 113 -9.67 -26.42 -18.67
N LEU A 114 -10.88 -26.30 -18.10
CA LEU A 114 -11.08 -25.71 -16.77
C LEU A 114 -10.43 -26.55 -15.66
N LEU A 115 -10.47 -27.88 -15.75
CA LEU A 115 -9.80 -28.78 -14.81
C LEU A 115 -8.27 -28.62 -14.89
N VAL A 116 -7.70 -28.55 -16.09
CA VAL A 116 -6.25 -28.31 -16.29
C VAL A 116 -5.84 -26.95 -15.72
N LEU A 117 -6.64 -25.90 -15.96
CA LEU A 117 -6.40 -24.57 -15.39
C LEU A 117 -6.41 -24.59 -13.85
N ALA A 118 -7.42 -25.24 -13.24
CA ALA A 118 -7.53 -25.35 -11.79
C ALA A 118 -6.34 -26.11 -11.16
N ILE A 119 -5.90 -27.21 -11.78
CA ILE A 119 -4.72 -27.97 -11.34
C ILE A 119 -3.45 -27.14 -11.47
N ALA A 120 -3.26 -26.43 -12.58
CA ALA A 120 -2.10 -25.56 -12.78
C ALA A 120 -2.06 -24.42 -11.74
N LEU A 121 -3.21 -23.83 -11.42
CA LEU A 121 -3.32 -22.77 -10.41
C LEU A 121 -2.96 -23.30 -9.01
N ILE A 122 -3.50 -24.45 -8.60
CA ILE A 122 -3.17 -25.11 -7.32
C ILE A 122 -1.68 -25.46 -7.28
N ALA A 123 -1.10 -25.97 -8.38
CA ALA A 123 0.32 -26.27 -8.47
C ALA A 123 1.19 -25.02 -8.31
N THR A 124 0.86 -23.89 -8.96
CA THR A 124 1.61 -22.65 -8.77
C THR A 124 1.53 -22.12 -7.35
N PHE A 125 0.34 -22.14 -6.72
CA PHE A 125 0.20 -21.75 -5.31
C PHE A 125 0.98 -22.69 -4.38
N LYS A 126 0.98 -24.00 -4.63
CA LYS A 126 1.74 -24.96 -3.81
C LYS A 126 3.24 -24.91 -4.04
N ILE A 127 3.72 -24.51 -5.22
CA ILE A 127 5.14 -24.27 -5.48
C ILE A 127 5.62 -23.01 -4.74
N ASP A 128 4.87 -21.92 -4.82
CA ASP A 128 5.15 -20.67 -4.10
C ASP A 128 5.10 -20.88 -2.57
N ASP A 129 4.04 -21.53 -2.06
CA ASP A 129 3.90 -21.94 -0.66
C ASP A 129 5.07 -22.83 -0.20
N TYR A 130 5.48 -23.81 -1.02
CA TYR A 130 6.63 -24.66 -0.71
C TYR A 130 7.95 -23.88 -0.70
N GLN A 131 8.17 -22.98 -1.67
CA GLN A 131 9.37 -22.12 -1.74
C GLN A 131 9.47 -21.18 -0.54
N ARG A 132 8.35 -20.60 -0.07
CA ARG A 132 8.33 -19.76 1.15
C ARG A 132 8.64 -20.54 2.43
N HIS A 133 8.20 -21.80 2.52
CA HIS A 133 8.44 -22.65 3.70
C HIS A 133 9.75 -23.44 3.65
N HIS A 134 10.34 -23.62 2.46
CA HIS A 134 11.61 -24.31 2.22
C HIS A 134 12.52 -23.43 1.34
N PRO A 135 12.90 -22.22 1.81
CA PRO A 135 13.87 -21.39 1.09
C PRO A 135 15.18 -22.14 0.90
N ASP A 136 15.93 -21.84 -0.17
CA ASP A 136 17.28 -22.41 -0.33
C ASP A 136 18.09 -22.03 0.92
N PRO A 137 18.78 -22.98 1.60
CA PRO A 137 19.59 -22.66 2.78
C PRO A 137 20.63 -21.55 2.55
N ARG A 138 21.04 -21.29 1.29
CA ARG A 138 21.87 -20.15 0.90
C ARG A 138 21.12 -18.82 0.89
N GLU A 139 19.88 -18.82 0.39
CA GLU A 139 19.00 -17.64 0.41
C GLU A 139 18.59 -17.29 1.84
N ALA A 140 18.26 -18.30 2.66
CA ALA A 140 17.99 -18.13 4.08
C ALA A 140 19.20 -17.58 4.85
N ALA A 141 20.41 -18.09 4.57
CA ALA A 141 21.64 -17.57 5.18
C ALA A 141 21.95 -16.13 4.75
N ARG A 142 21.76 -15.78 3.46
CA ARG A 142 21.92 -14.40 2.96
C ARG A 142 20.90 -13.46 3.58
N GLY A 143 19.63 -13.87 3.68
CA GLY A 143 18.57 -13.09 4.33
C GLY A 143 18.88 -12.84 5.82
N GLN A 144 19.38 -13.84 6.54
CA GLN A 144 19.82 -13.66 7.93
C GLN A 144 21.00 -12.69 8.03
N GLN A 145 22.00 -12.78 7.13
CA GLN A 145 23.13 -11.86 7.11
C GLN A 145 22.67 -10.41 6.89
N ILE A 146 21.79 -10.16 5.90
CA ILE A 146 21.22 -8.83 5.65
C ILE A 146 20.48 -8.31 6.88
N ASN A 147 19.68 -9.15 7.56
CA ASN A 147 19.00 -8.76 8.79
C ASN A 147 19.97 -8.41 9.92
N ASP A 148 21.05 -9.18 10.09
CA ASP A 148 22.09 -8.93 11.09
C ASP A 148 22.87 -7.63 10.78
N ASP A 149 23.16 -7.34 9.51
CA ASP A 149 23.81 -6.10 9.06
C ASP A 149 22.89 -4.89 9.23
N ASN A 150 21.60 -5.01 8.89
CA ASN A 150 20.59 -3.98 9.15
C ASN A 150 20.45 -3.68 10.65
N ALA A 151 20.50 -4.71 11.51
CA ALA A 151 20.50 -4.52 12.96
C ALA A 151 21.79 -3.82 13.45
N ARG A 152 22.97 -4.20 12.93
CA ARG A 152 24.25 -3.53 13.24
C ARG A 152 24.24 -2.05 12.82
N MET A 153 23.79 -1.75 11.61
CA MET A 153 23.67 -0.37 11.11
C MET A 153 22.70 0.45 11.96
N THR A 154 21.52 -0.09 12.26
CA THR A 154 20.52 0.59 13.12
C THR A 154 21.09 0.91 14.51
N ALA A 155 21.83 -0.03 15.12
CA ALA A 155 22.49 0.20 16.40
C ALA A 155 23.59 1.27 16.31
N ALA A 156 24.40 1.27 15.24
CA ALA A 156 25.46 2.25 15.02
C ALA A 156 24.93 3.66 14.69
N LEU A 157 23.75 3.78 14.09
CA LEU A 157 23.09 5.08 13.87
C LEU A 157 22.67 5.74 15.19
N ARG A 158 22.17 4.97 16.18
CA ARG A 158 21.77 5.51 17.49
C ARG A 158 22.91 6.19 18.24
N THR A 159 24.16 5.80 17.99
CA THR A 159 25.36 6.34 18.65
C THR A 159 26.26 7.18 17.73
N ASP A 160 25.86 7.38 16.47
CA ASP A 160 26.68 7.97 15.40
C ASP A 160 28.09 7.32 15.27
N ASP A 161 28.16 6.00 15.48
CA ASP A 161 29.38 5.21 15.31
C ASP A 161 29.62 4.90 13.82
N ALA A 162 30.19 5.88 13.13
CA ALA A 162 30.57 5.77 11.74
C ALA A 162 31.58 4.64 11.42
N VAL A 163 32.28 4.07 12.42
CA VAL A 163 33.22 2.95 12.20
C VAL A 163 32.44 1.64 12.14
N ALA A 164 31.60 1.38 13.15
CA ALA A 164 30.71 0.22 13.15
C ALA A 164 29.71 0.27 11.99
N PHE A 165 29.15 1.46 11.70
CA PHE A 165 28.24 1.66 10.57
C PHE A 165 28.93 1.38 9.24
N ARG A 166 30.14 1.92 8.98
CA ARG A 166 30.86 1.67 7.72
C ARG A 166 31.13 0.19 7.49
N GLN A 167 31.47 -0.56 8.54
CA GLN A 167 31.72 -2.00 8.39
C GLN A 167 30.44 -2.72 7.94
N ALA A 168 29.34 -2.58 8.69
CA ALA A 168 28.07 -3.24 8.35
C ALA A 168 27.46 -2.76 7.01
N PHE A 169 27.64 -1.48 6.64
CA PHE A 169 27.18 -0.95 5.36
C PHE A 169 28.00 -1.50 4.18
N ALA A 170 29.31 -1.70 4.36
CA ALA A 170 30.16 -2.34 3.35
C ALA A 170 29.85 -3.84 3.21
N ASP A 171 29.57 -4.53 4.32
CA ASP A 171 29.23 -5.96 4.34
C ASP A 171 27.86 -6.25 3.69
N CYS A 172 26.92 -5.29 3.70
CA CYS A 172 25.61 -5.41 3.04
C CYS A 172 25.66 -5.26 1.49
N ALA A 173 26.66 -4.58 0.95
CA ALA A 173 26.89 -4.40 -0.49
C ALA A 173 25.64 -3.93 -1.29
N ASP A 174 25.42 -4.50 -2.49
CA ASP A 174 24.34 -4.13 -3.43
C ASP A 174 22.91 -4.41 -2.90
N ASP A 175 22.76 -5.17 -1.81
CA ASP A 175 21.46 -5.55 -1.25
C ASP A 175 20.84 -4.44 -0.36
N CYS A 176 21.63 -3.44 0.04
CA CYS A 176 21.18 -2.33 0.86
C CYS A 176 20.75 -1.10 0.04
N ASP A 177 19.48 -0.68 0.17
CA ASP A 177 19.05 0.61 -0.38
C ASP A 177 19.72 1.78 0.35
N ARG A 178 20.60 2.47 -0.38
CA ARG A 178 21.29 3.68 0.10
C ARG A 178 20.31 4.79 0.48
N ALA A 179 19.21 4.99 -0.25
CA ALA A 179 18.27 6.08 0.02
C ALA A 179 17.58 5.88 1.38
N THR A 180 17.17 4.65 1.69
CA THR A 180 16.67 4.25 3.01
C THR A 180 17.70 4.55 4.11
N TRP A 181 18.96 4.11 3.97
CA TRP A 181 19.99 4.36 4.99
C TRP A 181 20.37 5.84 5.17
N VAL A 182 20.33 6.63 4.10
CA VAL A 182 20.44 8.09 4.17
C VAL A 182 19.29 8.70 4.98
N SER A 183 18.04 8.27 4.71
CA SER A 183 16.87 8.70 5.49
C SER A 183 16.99 8.33 6.97
N GLU A 184 17.44 7.12 7.27
CA GLU A 184 17.63 6.66 8.66
C GLU A 184 18.72 7.46 9.39
N ALA A 185 19.85 7.75 8.74
CA ALA A 185 20.89 8.58 9.34
C ALA A 185 20.40 10.02 9.60
N VAL A 186 19.54 10.58 8.73
CA VAL A 186 18.86 11.85 8.98
C VAL A 186 17.87 11.74 10.15
N ARG A 187 17.06 10.68 10.20
CA ARG A 187 16.08 10.42 11.27
C ARG A 187 16.73 10.34 12.65
N LYS A 188 17.81 9.54 12.77
CA LYS A 188 18.57 9.35 14.01
C LYS A 188 19.59 10.46 14.30
N THR A 189 19.63 11.53 13.50
CA THR A 189 20.54 12.67 13.73
C THR A 189 22.02 12.22 13.80
N ALA A 190 22.43 11.35 12.88
CA ALA A 190 23.74 10.67 12.85
C ALA A 190 24.64 11.22 11.72
N PRO A 191 25.25 12.42 11.89
CA PRO A 191 25.98 13.09 10.81
C PRO A 191 27.27 12.37 10.38
N ARG A 192 27.95 11.61 11.25
CA ARG A 192 29.19 10.91 10.87
C ARG A 192 28.88 9.62 10.12
N SER A 193 27.83 8.90 10.50
CA SER A 193 27.35 7.73 9.75
C SER A 193 26.69 8.13 8.43
N LEU A 194 25.97 9.26 8.38
CA LEU A 194 25.48 9.86 7.14
C LEU A 194 26.64 10.14 6.14
N ALA A 195 27.78 10.63 6.62
CA ALA A 195 28.93 10.90 5.75
C ALA A 195 29.46 9.62 5.06
N VAL A 196 29.20 8.44 5.64
CA VAL A 196 29.52 7.14 5.02
C VAL A 196 28.49 6.79 3.94
N THR A 197 27.19 6.99 4.18
CA THR A 197 26.14 6.68 3.19
C THR A 197 26.16 7.62 1.98
N LEU A 198 26.64 8.86 2.15
CA LEU A 198 26.84 9.83 1.07
C LEU A 198 28.20 9.67 0.34
N GLU A 199 29.05 8.70 0.72
CA GLU A 199 30.36 8.52 0.10
C GLU A 199 30.22 8.17 -1.40
N GLY A 200 30.76 9.05 -2.25
CA GLY A 200 30.68 8.92 -3.72
C GLY A 200 29.40 9.47 -4.38
N VAL A 201 28.39 9.89 -3.61
CA VAL A 201 27.17 10.52 -4.13
C VAL A 201 27.49 11.89 -4.74
N ARG A 202 26.94 12.20 -5.93
CA ARG A 202 27.19 13.47 -6.65
C ARG A 202 25.93 14.31 -6.84
N HIS A 203 24.77 13.68 -6.88
CA HIS A 203 23.48 14.33 -7.10
C HIS A 203 22.46 13.84 -6.06
N ALA A 204 21.59 14.74 -5.58
CA ALA A 204 20.53 14.38 -4.64
C ALA A 204 19.56 13.31 -5.18
N SER A 205 19.43 13.19 -6.50
CA SER A 205 18.65 12.13 -7.16
C SER A 205 19.16 10.71 -6.90
N GLU A 206 20.44 10.52 -6.56
CA GLU A 206 21.02 9.20 -6.23
C GLU A 206 20.58 8.68 -4.85
N VAL A 207 20.00 9.55 -4.01
CA VAL A 207 19.52 9.23 -2.65
C VAL A 207 18.04 9.58 -2.49
N ARG A 208 17.31 9.72 -3.61
CA ARG A 208 15.88 10.00 -3.61
C ARG A 208 15.11 8.77 -3.09
N LEU A 209 14.29 8.98 -2.07
CA LEU A 209 13.38 7.95 -1.57
C LEU A 209 12.31 7.61 -2.62
N GLY A 210 12.04 6.32 -2.76
CA GLY A 210 10.92 5.82 -3.56
C GLY A 210 9.59 5.84 -2.78
N GLY A 211 8.48 5.90 -3.52
CA GLY A 211 7.13 5.80 -2.99
C GLY A 211 6.40 7.14 -2.84
N SER A 212 5.09 7.07 -2.59
CA SER A 212 4.19 8.20 -2.35
C SER A 212 3.56 8.19 -0.95
N GLU A 213 3.81 7.13 -0.18
CA GLU A 213 3.26 6.94 1.16
C GLU A 213 3.87 7.92 2.15
N LEU A 214 3.00 8.51 2.98
CA LEU A 214 3.42 9.38 4.08
C LEU A 214 4.12 8.54 5.15
N GLN A 215 5.18 9.09 5.74
CA GLN A 215 5.88 8.47 6.85
C GLN A 215 5.75 9.35 8.10
N THR A 216 5.55 8.69 9.24
CA THR A 216 5.56 9.35 10.54
C THR A 216 6.99 9.53 11.01
N PHE A 217 7.33 10.75 11.40
CA PHE A 217 8.62 11.16 11.93
C PHE A 217 8.42 11.73 13.33
N CYS A 218 9.25 11.33 14.28
CA CYS A 218 9.16 11.86 15.65
C CYS A 218 10.28 12.85 15.96
N LYS A 219 9.92 13.94 16.64
CA LYS A 219 10.84 14.97 17.13
C LYS A 219 10.34 15.44 18.49
N ASP A 220 11.18 15.36 19.51
CA ASP A 220 10.90 15.87 20.86
C ASP A 220 9.56 15.35 21.47
N GLY A 221 9.20 14.09 21.16
CA GLY A 221 7.96 13.44 21.59
C GLY A 221 6.70 13.80 20.79
N VAL A 222 6.84 14.61 19.74
CA VAL A 222 5.76 15.01 18.82
C VAL A 222 5.88 14.20 17.52
N ALA A 223 4.74 13.70 17.03
CA ALA A 223 4.63 12.99 15.76
C ALA A 223 4.32 13.96 14.61
N TYR A 224 4.96 13.74 13.47
CA TYR A 224 4.84 14.56 12.26
C TYR A 224 4.63 13.65 11.06
N VAL A 225 3.65 13.97 10.22
CA VAL A 225 3.34 13.19 9.02
C VAL A 225 3.92 13.94 7.81
N MET A 226 4.87 13.32 7.10
CA MET A 226 5.60 14.00 6.02
C MET A 226 5.87 13.09 4.80
N PRO A 227 6.02 13.67 3.60
CA PRO A 227 6.35 12.91 2.39
C PRO A 227 7.75 12.22 2.47
N PRO A 228 8.00 11.24 1.59
CA PRO A 228 9.31 10.63 1.40
C PRO A 228 10.25 11.54 0.60
N ASP A 229 10.60 12.70 1.16
CA ASP A 229 11.57 13.63 0.60
C ASP A 229 12.74 13.87 1.56
N ILE A 230 13.97 13.61 1.10
CA ILE A 230 15.19 13.75 1.92
C ILE A 230 15.51 15.21 2.23
N ALA A 231 15.34 16.12 1.28
CA ALA A 231 15.68 17.52 1.48
C ALA A 231 14.73 18.17 2.49
N LEU A 232 13.43 17.87 2.40
CA LEU A 232 12.44 18.23 3.40
C LEU A 232 12.77 17.64 4.78
N ARG A 233 13.14 16.36 4.87
CA ARG A 233 13.55 15.73 6.15
C ARG A 233 14.77 16.41 6.77
N VAL A 234 15.78 16.74 5.97
CA VAL A 234 16.98 17.46 6.44
C VAL A 234 16.62 18.86 6.92
N GLY A 235 15.78 19.58 6.16
CA GLY A 235 15.24 20.89 6.55
C GLY A 235 14.48 20.83 7.88
N PHE A 236 13.60 19.84 8.03
CA PHE A 236 12.80 19.60 9.23
C PHE A 236 13.62 19.19 10.45
N ARG A 237 14.64 18.35 10.24
CA ARG A 237 15.52 17.93 11.35
C ARG A 237 16.39 19.08 11.82
N ASN A 238 16.79 19.99 10.92
CA ASN A 238 17.51 21.22 11.24
C ASN A 238 18.80 20.96 12.04
N VAL A 239 19.61 20.02 11.54
CA VAL A 239 20.90 19.65 12.16
C VAL A 239 22.01 20.21 11.27
N PRO A 240 22.73 21.28 11.67
CA PRO A 240 23.68 21.96 10.79
C PRO A 240 24.75 21.04 10.19
N ALA A 241 25.22 20.04 10.96
CA ALA A 241 26.20 19.05 10.50
C ALA A 241 25.65 18.07 9.43
N ILE A 242 24.33 17.87 9.37
CA ILE A 242 23.65 17.09 8.33
C ILE A 242 23.39 18.00 7.13
N THR A 243 22.78 19.17 7.35
CA THR A 243 22.50 20.16 6.29
C THR A 243 23.75 20.49 5.49
N ALA A 244 24.89 20.72 6.15
CA ALA A 244 26.17 21.03 5.49
C ALA A 244 26.66 19.94 4.53
N GLN A 245 26.31 18.66 4.75
CA GLN A 245 26.67 17.56 3.84
C GLN A 245 25.80 17.50 2.60
N PHE A 246 24.55 17.98 2.70
CA PHE A 246 23.60 18.02 1.58
C PHE A 246 23.67 19.30 0.75
N LEU A 247 24.07 20.43 1.31
CA LEU A 247 24.19 21.70 0.58
C LEU A 247 24.94 21.62 -0.77
N PRO A 248 26.05 20.84 -0.92
CA PRO A 248 26.72 20.67 -2.20
C PRO A 248 25.94 19.83 -3.23
N LEU A 249 24.99 18.99 -2.77
CA LEU A 249 24.21 18.07 -3.59
C LEU A 249 22.88 18.67 -4.09
N TRP A 250 22.42 19.76 -3.46
CA TRP A 250 21.11 20.36 -3.70
C TRP A 250 21.09 21.38 -4.84
N GLY A 251 20.23 21.12 -5.82
CA GLY A 251 19.75 22.11 -6.79
C GLY A 251 18.68 23.04 -6.18
N PRO A 252 17.98 23.83 -7.02
CA PRO A 252 16.94 24.75 -6.55
C PRO A 252 15.75 24.04 -5.89
N ASP A 253 15.29 22.95 -6.49
CA ASP A 253 14.14 22.17 -6.03
C ASP A 253 14.39 21.60 -4.63
N GLU A 254 15.55 20.97 -4.40
CA GLU A 254 15.88 20.44 -3.07
C GLU A 254 16.06 21.54 -2.03
N ARG A 255 16.53 22.74 -2.40
CA ARG A 255 16.58 23.87 -1.44
C ARG A 255 15.19 24.40 -1.10
N SER A 256 14.24 24.35 -2.04
CA SER A 256 12.83 24.71 -1.79
C SER A 256 12.16 23.69 -0.87
N ALA A 257 12.36 22.39 -1.11
CA ALA A 257 11.91 21.32 -0.22
C ALA A 257 12.57 21.41 1.18
N ALA A 258 13.86 21.72 1.26
CA ALA A 258 14.54 22.00 2.53
C ALA A 258 13.99 23.23 3.25
N LEU A 259 13.55 24.26 2.53
CA LEU A 259 12.89 25.43 3.11
C LEU A 259 11.52 25.05 3.68
N GLN A 260 10.73 24.23 2.98
CA GLN A 260 9.48 23.67 3.50
C GLN A 260 9.71 22.89 4.80
N GLY A 261 10.73 22.04 4.85
CA GLY A 261 11.13 21.36 6.09
C GLY A 261 11.54 22.32 7.22
N ALA A 262 12.34 23.34 6.91
CA ALA A 262 12.74 24.37 7.89
C ALA A 262 11.53 25.14 8.44
N VAL A 263 10.57 25.48 7.57
CA VAL A 263 9.29 26.11 7.90
C VAL A 263 8.42 25.17 8.75
N MET A 264 8.30 23.90 8.38
CA MET A 264 7.57 22.87 9.14
C MET A 264 8.15 22.62 10.54
N SER A 265 9.45 22.84 10.73
CA SER A 265 10.12 22.67 12.03
C SER A 265 10.29 23.94 12.86
N GLY A 266 9.91 25.10 12.33
CA GLY A 266 10.10 26.39 13.02
C GLY A 266 11.54 26.94 13.00
N SER A 267 12.44 26.42 12.16
CA SER A 267 13.85 26.82 12.16
C SER A 267 14.11 28.13 11.43
N ILE A 268 13.94 29.25 12.13
CA ILE A 268 14.20 30.60 11.60
C ILE A 268 15.64 30.76 11.08
N ALA A 269 16.61 30.14 11.77
CA ALA A 269 18.01 30.19 11.38
C ALA A 269 18.25 29.51 10.02
N LEU A 270 17.67 28.33 9.80
CA LEU A 270 17.82 27.61 8.53
C LEU A 270 16.98 28.22 7.41
N MET A 271 15.78 28.73 7.71
CA MET A 271 14.99 29.52 6.75
C MET A 271 15.80 30.71 6.21
N ASN A 272 16.39 31.51 7.09
CA ASN A 272 17.25 32.63 6.71
C ASN A 272 18.50 32.18 5.91
N GLN A 273 19.11 31.06 6.28
CA GLN A 273 20.25 30.50 5.56
C GLN A 273 19.88 30.07 4.13
N LEU A 274 18.72 29.43 3.93
CA LEU A 274 18.25 28.98 2.63
C LEU A 274 17.86 30.16 1.73
N VAL A 275 17.22 31.19 2.28
CA VAL A 275 16.97 32.45 1.54
C VAL A 275 18.29 33.12 1.13
N ALA A 276 19.29 33.16 2.01
CA ALA A 276 20.63 33.67 1.67
C ALA A 276 21.37 32.83 0.60
N LEU A 277 20.95 31.58 0.38
CA LEU A 277 21.42 30.69 -0.69
C LEU A 277 20.56 30.76 -1.97
N GLY A 278 19.64 31.73 -2.05
CA GLY A 278 18.88 32.08 -3.24
C GLY A 278 17.48 31.45 -3.34
N VAL A 279 16.94 30.87 -2.27
CA VAL A 279 15.53 30.40 -2.27
C VAL A 279 14.59 31.59 -2.09
N ASP A 280 13.64 31.75 -3.01
CA ASP A 280 12.55 32.73 -2.88
C ASP A 280 11.36 32.07 -2.15
N PRO A 281 10.96 32.55 -0.94
CA PRO A 281 9.83 31.99 -0.22
C PRO A 281 8.46 32.29 -0.86
N GLN A 282 8.39 33.20 -1.85
CA GLN A 282 7.15 33.49 -2.61
C GLN A 282 7.04 32.64 -3.88
N HIS A 283 8.16 32.13 -4.40
CA HIS A 283 8.22 31.38 -5.66
C HIS A 283 9.11 30.13 -5.50
N LEU A 284 8.60 29.13 -4.78
CA LEU A 284 9.26 27.84 -4.62
C LEU A 284 9.47 27.14 -5.97
N GLN A 285 10.51 26.32 -6.06
CA GLN A 285 10.81 25.49 -7.23
C GLN A 285 10.57 24.01 -6.94
N GLY A 286 10.24 23.25 -7.99
CA GLY A 286 9.91 21.82 -7.92
C GLY A 286 8.45 21.53 -7.57
N ASP A 287 8.00 20.33 -7.94
CA ASP A 287 6.72 19.78 -7.48
C ASP A 287 6.85 19.42 -6.00
N SER A 288 6.07 20.09 -5.15
CA SER A 288 6.05 19.83 -3.71
C SER A 288 4.65 19.44 -3.25
N ARG A 289 4.56 18.68 -2.15
CA ARG A 289 3.27 18.26 -1.56
C ARG A 289 2.61 19.35 -0.71
N PHE A 290 3.29 20.47 -0.50
CA PHE A 290 2.81 21.63 0.24
C PHE A 290 2.73 22.80 -0.74
N GLU A 291 1.55 23.07 -1.29
CA GLU A 291 1.39 24.14 -2.28
C GLU A 291 1.67 25.52 -1.65
N SER A 292 1.46 25.64 -0.33
CA SER A 292 1.86 26.80 0.48
C SER A 292 2.93 26.51 1.54
N LEU A 293 3.84 27.46 1.79
CA LEU A 293 4.71 27.44 2.98
C LEU A 293 3.90 27.51 4.28
N TYR A 294 2.71 28.12 4.30
CA TYR A 294 1.85 28.07 5.48
C TYR A 294 1.29 26.65 5.73
N ALA A 295 1.09 25.85 4.68
CA ALA A 295 0.70 24.45 4.81
C ALA A 295 1.85 23.60 5.38
N SER A 296 3.09 23.87 4.96
CA SER A 296 4.28 23.31 5.63
C SER A 296 4.34 23.70 7.12
N ALA A 297 4.09 24.97 7.46
CA ALA A 297 4.08 25.43 8.85
C ALA A 297 2.96 24.75 9.67
N ALA A 298 1.79 24.57 9.07
CA ALA A 298 0.65 23.88 9.67
C ALA A 298 0.94 22.40 9.95
N ALA A 299 1.56 21.69 9.00
CA ALA A 299 1.93 20.27 9.12
C ALA A 299 2.89 19.97 10.29
N GLY A 300 3.52 21.00 10.87
CA GLY A 300 4.33 20.87 12.09
C GLY A 300 3.94 21.79 13.24
N ALA A 301 2.75 22.42 13.20
CA ALA A 301 2.28 23.41 14.16
C ALA A 301 3.30 24.54 14.45
N ALA A 302 4.09 24.92 13.44
CA ALA A 302 5.27 25.76 13.57
C ALA A 302 4.94 27.27 13.65
N ILE A 303 4.40 27.68 14.80
CA ILE A 303 3.97 29.05 15.10
C ILE A 303 5.02 30.12 14.77
N ALA A 304 6.30 29.85 15.06
CA ALA A 304 7.39 30.79 14.77
C ALA A 304 7.54 31.09 13.27
N SER A 305 7.23 30.12 12.41
CA SER A 305 7.28 30.27 10.96
C SER A 305 6.20 31.21 10.43
N VAL A 306 5.04 31.31 11.10
CA VAL A 306 3.94 32.18 10.66
C VAL A 306 4.35 33.65 10.65
N ASP A 307 4.97 34.13 11.73
CA ASP A 307 5.50 35.49 11.80
C ASP A 307 6.65 35.72 10.79
N TRP A 308 7.48 34.70 10.53
CA TRP A 308 8.56 34.80 9.54
C TRP A 308 8.04 34.90 8.11
N LEU A 309 7.09 34.04 7.74
CA LEU A 309 6.47 34.02 6.40
C LEU A 309 5.73 35.33 6.10
N ALA A 310 5.01 35.88 7.09
CA ALA A 310 4.34 37.17 6.95
C ALA A 310 5.35 38.31 6.72
N ASN A 311 6.48 38.31 7.45
CA ASN A 311 7.57 39.28 7.24
C ASN A 311 8.31 39.09 5.91
N ALA A 312 8.33 37.87 5.36
CA ALA A 312 8.84 37.56 4.03
C ALA A 312 7.84 37.91 2.89
N GLY A 313 6.66 38.44 3.22
CA GLY A 313 5.62 38.84 2.26
C GLY A 313 4.75 37.70 1.72
N VAL A 314 4.89 36.48 2.26
CA VAL A 314 4.10 35.32 1.82
C VAL A 314 2.64 35.52 2.23
N THR A 315 1.75 35.46 1.24
CA THR A 315 0.32 35.76 1.34
C THR A 315 -0.49 34.61 0.73
N LEU A 316 -1.64 34.26 1.31
CA LEU A 316 -2.58 33.31 0.72
C LEU A 316 -3.60 34.04 -0.15
N HIS A 317 -3.90 33.47 -1.32
CA HIS A 317 -4.70 34.12 -2.36
C HIS A 317 -5.97 33.32 -2.70
N ALA A 318 -5.87 32.00 -2.79
CA ALA A 318 -6.98 31.11 -3.09
C ALA A 318 -7.65 30.56 -1.82
N ALA A 319 -8.93 30.19 -1.94
CA ALA A 319 -9.63 29.46 -0.87
C ALA A 319 -9.02 28.07 -0.64
N GLU A 320 -8.42 27.48 -1.68
CA GLU A 320 -7.73 26.19 -1.71
C GLU A 320 -6.48 26.21 -0.83
N ASP A 321 -5.65 27.26 -0.86
CA ASP A 321 -4.49 27.42 0.02
C ASP A 321 -4.89 27.38 1.51
N VAL A 322 -6.02 28.01 1.86
CA VAL A 322 -6.55 28.05 3.23
C VAL A 322 -7.06 26.66 3.64
N ASP A 323 -7.72 25.96 2.73
CA ASP A 323 -8.14 24.57 2.94
C ASP A 323 -6.96 23.63 3.14
N GLU A 324 -5.87 23.80 2.38
CA GLU A 324 -4.64 23.02 2.51
C GLU A 324 -3.99 23.23 3.87
N VAL A 325 -3.84 24.49 4.31
CA VAL A 325 -3.33 24.88 5.63
C VAL A 325 -4.11 24.20 6.75
N TRP A 326 -5.44 24.24 6.70
CA TRP A 326 -6.27 23.64 7.75
C TRP A 326 -6.38 22.12 7.66
N ALA A 327 -6.25 21.53 6.47
CA ALA A 327 -6.13 20.07 6.30
C ALA A 327 -4.84 19.55 6.95
N TRP A 328 -3.68 20.14 6.63
CA TRP A 328 -2.41 19.72 7.21
C TRP A 328 -2.31 20.00 8.71
N PHE A 329 -2.93 21.08 9.20
CA PHE A 329 -3.03 21.29 10.65
C PHE A 329 -3.91 20.24 11.33
N ALA A 330 -5.04 19.88 10.72
CA ALA A 330 -5.93 18.85 11.23
C ALA A 330 -5.24 17.47 11.28
N GLU A 331 -4.52 17.09 10.22
CA GLU A 331 -3.67 15.88 10.18
C GLU A 331 -2.61 15.88 11.30
N TRP A 332 -1.91 17.01 11.53
CA TRP A 332 -0.97 17.12 12.65
C TRP A 332 -1.66 16.96 14.01
N THR A 333 -2.86 17.54 14.20
CA THR A 333 -3.60 17.37 15.46
C THR A 333 -4.12 15.95 15.66
N ASP A 334 -4.52 15.24 14.60
CA ASP A 334 -4.88 13.83 14.72
C ASP A 334 -3.65 13.00 15.10
N ALA A 335 -2.53 13.18 14.39
CA ALA A 335 -1.31 12.39 14.58
C ALA A 335 -0.80 12.35 16.03
N ASN A 336 -1.09 13.38 16.84
CA ASN A 336 -0.54 13.59 18.16
C ASN A 336 -1.47 13.19 19.33
N LEU A 337 -0.89 13.04 20.52
CA LEU A 337 -1.65 12.79 21.74
C LEU A 337 -2.58 13.98 22.06
N PRO A 338 -3.78 13.76 22.65
CA PRO A 338 -4.77 14.82 22.86
C PRO A 338 -4.27 16.06 23.62
N GLU A 339 -3.33 15.91 24.55
CA GLU A 339 -2.73 17.03 25.30
C GLU A 339 -1.79 17.88 24.42
N ILE A 340 -0.96 17.24 23.60
CA ILE A 340 -0.07 17.88 22.63
C ILE A 340 -0.90 18.60 21.56
N ALA A 341 -1.88 17.88 20.98
CA ALA A 341 -2.77 18.39 19.96
C ALA A 341 -3.56 19.63 20.43
N ARG A 342 -4.08 19.61 21.67
CA ARG A 342 -4.80 20.75 22.27
C ARG A 342 -3.93 21.98 22.43
N LYS A 343 -2.75 21.82 23.05
CA LYS A 343 -1.79 22.91 23.25
C LYS A 343 -1.32 23.50 21.91
N GLY A 344 -1.11 22.64 20.90
CA GLY A 344 -0.83 23.06 19.53
C GLY A 344 -1.99 23.84 18.91
N ALA A 345 -3.22 23.35 19.03
CA ALA A 345 -4.43 24.00 18.47
C ALA A 345 -4.69 25.39 19.06
N GLU A 346 -4.63 25.54 20.39
CA GLU A 346 -4.80 26.84 21.07
C GLU A 346 -3.76 27.87 20.60
N ALA A 347 -2.50 27.45 20.52
CA ALA A 347 -1.41 28.35 20.14
C ALA A 347 -1.37 28.62 18.62
N TRP A 348 -1.75 27.63 17.79
CA TRP A 348 -1.90 27.80 16.34
C TRP A 348 -3.02 28.77 15.99
N LEU A 349 -4.18 28.72 16.66
CA LEU A 349 -5.28 29.67 16.40
C LEU A 349 -4.88 31.14 16.56
N VAL A 350 -4.02 31.43 17.54
CA VAL A 350 -3.46 32.78 17.75
C VAL A 350 -2.45 33.13 16.65
N ALA A 351 -1.67 32.18 16.17
CA ALA A 351 -0.71 32.38 15.09
C ALA A 351 -1.39 32.56 13.72
N SER A 352 -2.33 31.67 13.38
CA SER A 352 -3.03 31.63 12.09
C SER A 352 -3.82 32.91 11.81
N ALA A 353 -4.29 33.60 12.86
CA ALA A 353 -4.94 34.90 12.75
C ALA A 353 -4.03 36.01 12.18
N LYS A 354 -2.71 35.80 12.12
CA LYS A 354 -1.72 36.72 11.53
C LYS A 354 -1.37 36.41 10.08
N ILE A 355 -1.83 35.28 9.53
CA ILE A 355 -1.52 34.88 8.14
C ILE A 355 -2.11 35.94 7.19
N PRO A 356 -1.29 36.60 6.35
CA PRO A 356 -1.79 37.51 5.34
C PRO A 356 -2.66 36.73 4.34
N MET A 357 -3.89 37.18 4.16
CA MET A 357 -4.87 36.59 3.25
C MET A 357 -5.54 37.70 2.44
N ASP A 358 -5.67 37.52 1.13
CA ASP A 358 -6.46 38.39 0.27
C ASP A 358 -7.46 37.59 -0.59
N GLY A 359 -7.98 38.18 -1.67
CA GLY A 359 -8.71 37.47 -2.71
C GLY A 359 -9.85 36.57 -2.22
N ALA A 360 -9.75 35.27 -2.54
CA ALA A 360 -10.68 34.25 -2.09
C ALA A 360 -10.30 33.66 -0.72
N ALA A 361 -8.99 33.62 -0.39
CA ALA A 361 -8.50 33.18 0.91
C ALA A 361 -9.18 33.92 2.08
N ALA A 362 -9.28 35.26 2.00
CA ALA A 362 -9.90 36.10 3.02
C ALA A 362 -11.41 35.84 3.25
N GLN A 363 -12.05 35.09 2.36
CA GLN A 363 -13.47 34.74 2.41
C GLN A 363 -13.70 33.32 2.99
N ASN A 364 -12.71 32.42 2.92
CA ASN A 364 -12.82 31.03 3.40
C ASN A 364 -12.66 30.91 4.92
N ARG A 365 -13.63 31.44 5.68
CA ARG A 365 -13.58 31.50 7.15
C ARG A 365 -14.02 30.21 7.86
N ILE A 366 -14.66 29.27 7.14
CA ILE A 366 -15.23 28.05 7.73
C ILE A 366 -14.32 26.82 7.59
N ALA A 367 -13.34 26.87 6.68
CA ALA A 367 -12.29 25.86 6.50
C ALA A 367 -11.71 25.26 7.80
N PRO A 368 -11.41 26.01 8.88
CA PRO A 368 -10.85 25.41 10.09
C PRO A 368 -11.75 24.31 10.67
N LEU A 369 -13.06 24.55 10.74
CA LEU A 369 -14.01 23.58 11.30
C LEU A 369 -14.36 22.48 10.30
N GLU A 370 -14.48 22.80 9.01
CA GLU A 370 -14.74 21.80 7.97
C GLU A 370 -13.58 20.80 7.83
N ARG A 371 -12.33 21.27 7.84
CA ARG A 371 -11.15 20.41 7.73
C ARG A 371 -10.92 19.60 9.01
N ALA A 372 -11.15 20.17 10.19
CA ALA A 372 -11.12 19.42 11.46
C ALA A 372 -12.14 18.27 11.51
N VAL A 373 -13.37 18.53 11.05
CA VAL A 373 -14.44 17.52 10.95
C VAL A 373 -14.22 16.53 9.79
N TYR A 374 -13.58 16.96 8.70
CA TYR A 374 -13.25 16.10 7.57
C TYR A 374 -12.20 15.05 7.94
N VAL A 375 -11.08 15.49 8.53
CA VAL A 375 -10.00 14.60 9.01
C VAL A 375 -10.48 13.76 10.20
N GLY A 376 -11.37 14.30 11.03
CA GLY A 376 -11.96 13.58 12.16
C GLY A 376 -11.27 13.83 13.50
N THR A 377 -10.51 14.93 13.63
CA THR A 377 -9.75 15.30 14.84
C THR A 377 -10.67 15.89 15.93
N PRO A 378 -11.02 15.14 17.00
CA PRO A 378 -12.02 15.60 17.97
C PRO A 378 -11.52 16.74 18.84
N VAL A 379 -10.20 16.77 19.07
CA VAL A 379 -9.52 17.80 19.86
C VAL A 379 -9.55 19.15 19.15
N LEU A 380 -9.22 19.20 17.86
CA LEU A 380 -9.28 20.45 17.10
C LEU A 380 -10.71 20.97 16.98
N VAL A 381 -11.69 20.07 16.74
CA VAL A 381 -13.11 20.44 16.74
C VAL A 381 -13.52 21.04 18.09
N GLN A 382 -13.14 20.43 19.22
CA GLN A 382 -13.47 20.96 20.56
C GLN A 382 -12.88 22.36 20.78
N VAL A 383 -11.60 22.59 20.42
CA VAL A 383 -10.94 23.89 20.58
C VAL A 383 -11.60 24.94 19.67
N LEU A 384 -11.89 24.62 18.41
CA LEU A 384 -12.57 25.54 17.50
C LEU A 384 -13.95 25.97 18.02
N LEU A 385 -14.76 25.04 18.54
CA LEU A 385 -16.06 25.38 19.13
C LEU A 385 -15.94 26.28 20.37
N GLN A 386 -14.92 26.06 21.21
CA GLN A 386 -14.62 26.94 22.35
C GLN A 386 -14.22 28.35 21.92
N HIS A 387 -13.53 28.48 20.78
CA HIS A 387 -13.14 29.74 20.17
C HIS A 387 -14.24 30.37 19.26
N GLY A 388 -15.47 29.86 19.33
CA GLY A 388 -16.66 30.52 18.75
C GLY A 388 -17.03 30.10 17.33
N TYR A 389 -16.34 29.13 16.73
CA TYR A 389 -16.79 28.48 15.50
C TYR A 389 -18.12 27.74 15.76
N ARG A 390 -19.00 27.68 14.75
CA ARG A 390 -20.37 27.17 14.92
C ARG A 390 -20.65 26.00 13.98
N VAL A 391 -21.13 24.90 14.55
CA VAL A 391 -21.68 23.75 13.81
C VAL A 391 -22.80 24.16 12.84
N ALA A 392 -23.51 25.26 13.16
CA ALA A 392 -24.54 25.86 12.32
C ALA A 392 -24.05 26.25 10.92
N ASP A 393 -22.76 26.61 10.80
CA ASP A 393 -22.16 27.18 9.59
C ASP A 393 -21.54 26.09 8.67
N LEU A 394 -21.44 24.83 9.15
CA LEU A 394 -20.96 23.69 8.36
C LEU A 394 -21.91 23.32 7.21
N ALA A 395 -21.34 22.98 6.04
CA ALA A 395 -22.08 22.34 4.95
C ALA A 395 -22.69 20.97 5.38
N PRO A 396 -23.82 20.53 4.77
CA PRO A 396 -24.54 19.31 5.17
C PRO A 396 -23.67 18.04 5.25
N GLU A 397 -22.73 17.88 4.33
CA GLU A 397 -21.78 16.77 4.24
C GLU A 397 -20.83 16.70 5.45
N TYR A 398 -20.40 17.85 5.97
CA TYR A 398 -19.58 17.91 7.18
C TYR A 398 -20.43 17.77 8.44
N ARG A 399 -21.68 18.26 8.46
CA ARG A 399 -22.57 18.08 9.62
C ARG A 399 -22.80 16.60 9.94
N ALA A 400 -23.02 15.76 8.92
CA ALA A 400 -23.16 14.32 9.11
C ALA A 400 -21.91 13.65 9.73
N ARG A 401 -20.70 14.13 9.38
CA ARG A 401 -19.44 13.68 10.02
C ARG A 401 -19.33 14.19 11.45
N PHE A 402 -19.64 15.46 11.70
CA PHE A 402 -19.65 16.04 13.03
C PHE A 402 -20.56 15.27 14.00
N ASP A 403 -21.77 14.91 13.55
CA ASP A 403 -22.72 14.14 14.36
C ASP A 403 -22.20 12.73 14.71
N ALA A 404 -21.43 12.11 13.82
CA ALA A 404 -20.74 10.84 14.10
C ALA A 404 -19.54 10.98 15.06
N MET A 405 -19.01 12.19 15.25
CA MET A 405 -17.87 12.48 16.13
C MET A 405 -18.26 12.88 17.56
N GLN A 406 -19.56 13.03 17.89
CA GLN A 406 -19.97 13.62 19.18
C GLN A 406 -19.38 12.89 20.40
N ASP A 407 -19.39 11.55 20.42
CA ASP A 407 -18.80 10.76 21.51
C ASP A 407 -17.26 10.93 21.59
N PRO A 408 -16.48 10.75 20.50
CA PRO A 408 -15.05 11.13 20.46
C PRO A 408 -14.72 12.59 20.86
N ILE A 409 -15.61 13.55 20.62
CA ILE A 409 -15.42 14.96 21.03
C ILE A 409 -15.58 15.13 22.55
N HIS A 410 -16.48 14.35 23.17
CA HIS A 410 -16.65 14.34 24.63
C HIS A 410 -15.58 13.49 25.33
N HIS A 411 -15.14 12.42 24.69
CA HIS A 411 -14.18 11.44 25.21
C HIS A 411 -13.03 11.23 24.21
N PRO A 412 -12.16 12.24 24.01
CA PRO A 412 -11.05 12.18 23.06
C PRO A 412 -9.98 11.19 23.52
N HIS A 413 -10.13 9.95 23.06
CA HIS A 413 -9.20 8.86 23.29
C HIS A 413 -8.54 8.47 21.97
N LYS A 414 -7.25 8.78 21.83
CA LYS A 414 -6.40 8.10 20.85
C LYS A 414 -5.80 6.87 21.54
N PRO A 415 -5.93 5.65 20.98
CA PRO A 415 -5.15 4.51 21.44
C PRO A 415 -3.67 4.92 21.42
N VAL A 416 -2.97 4.69 22.51
CA VAL A 416 -1.52 4.90 22.57
C VAL A 416 -0.89 3.55 22.19
N PRO A 417 -0.44 3.33 20.94
CA PRO A 417 0.55 2.29 20.71
C PRO A 417 1.76 2.65 21.57
N ASP A 418 2.41 1.66 22.19
CA ASP A 418 3.29 1.86 23.36
C ASP A 418 4.38 2.94 23.17
N SER A 419 4.78 3.21 21.92
CA SER A 419 4.99 4.58 21.48
C SER A 419 4.95 4.71 19.95
N VAL A 420 4.50 5.86 19.45
CA VAL A 420 4.76 6.27 18.05
C VAL A 420 6.22 6.73 17.89
N CYS A 421 6.92 7.03 18.99
CA CYS A 421 8.16 7.81 19.00
C CYS A 421 9.36 7.25 19.79
N ASP A 422 9.27 6.16 20.59
CA ASP A 422 10.45 5.72 21.37
C ASP A 422 11.53 5.12 20.47
N ASP A 423 11.17 4.52 19.33
CA ASP A 423 12.16 4.06 18.34
C ASP A 423 13.01 5.20 17.78
N ASP A 424 12.50 6.44 17.79
CA ASP A 424 13.16 7.67 17.35
C ASP A 424 13.77 8.48 18.52
N ALA A 425 13.72 7.97 19.75
CA ALA A 425 14.47 8.54 20.86
C ALA A 425 15.97 8.20 20.75
N ASN A 426 16.81 9.24 20.89
CA ASN A 426 18.27 9.12 21.06
C ASN A 426 18.64 9.30 22.54
#